data_AF-A0A9D5VPA0-F1
#
_entry.id   AF-A0A9D5VPA0-F1
#
_cell.length_a   1.000
_cell.length_b   1.000
_cell.length_c   1.000
_cell.angle_alpha   90.00
_cell.angle_beta   90.00
_cell.angle_gamma   90.00
#
_symmetry.space_group_name_H-M   'P 1'
#
loop_
_entity.id
_entity.type
_entity.pdbx_description
1 polymer ?
#
loop_
_entity_poly.entity_id
_entity_poly.type
_entity_poly.pdbx_seq_one_letter_code
_entity_poly.pdbx_strand_id
1 'polypeptide(L)'
;MKNKYLLKFKENEAHTIDLPDEYSSRDHANNEEIQIDKIHTPFYPEPIYNNRPFKAKIKFHPPSESQVETLLELPIWRISPLGVELAILENEQHELITYLSYGKSIDLIIYSERDECSFTGVVVSSVIKFNEYKIIGIRWYTSSAHGSHLNLEKRTCRRWSCPSEFLPTGMICNPLRFNDFIHFNVEDISLGGMQIVTGLRNKFLLPGMKLEAVISFPLVAQLSICFKIVNVRIVEHQHRSDAAPKQQLALGVTILSRDPQVGAILGQYLYQFCPGVSLTELKEYGLEVSSIAKAVDFTFVRTKEEYLQVLKLRKKSYSAAGKMAEDTPDENAGDIYDTRARIIMGRHHGELVATARLIYCEHDDDYEHSRFVKFPKDFPRKDEVIEVTRVCTDAEYRGGDLFYSLMKQMVLVTLQSNRRYLMSSAVPSLAKLYKRLGAKLTGIHFTHGDLGDSDHELLVLDLHKSLTGEGVNPIVWNLLFSDLTGYLNENNLIAPSPLQNLRMLCYRLLSPCCRFLFKFMNKK
;
A
#
# COMPACT_ATOMS: atom_id res chain seq x y z
N MET A 1 -63.91 -21.75 6.17
CA MET A 1 -62.87 -22.79 6.30
C MET A 1 -61.50 -22.10 6.27
N LYS A 2 -60.87 -21.93 7.42
CA LYS A 2 -59.52 -21.35 7.57
C LYS A 2 -58.61 -22.47 8.07
N ASN A 3 -57.68 -22.93 7.25
CA ASN A 3 -56.70 -23.94 7.64
C ASN A 3 -55.70 -23.30 8.61
N LYS A 4 -55.67 -23.85 9.83
CA LYS A 4 -54.90 -23.40 10.98
C LYS A 4 -53.88 -24.48 11.30
N TYR A 5 -52.80 -24.54 10.52
CA TYR A 5 -51.58 -25.25 10.90
C TYR A 5 -50.49 -24.22 11.12
N LEU A 6 -50.58 -23.50 12.25
CA LEU A 6 -49.36 -23.02 12.89
C LEU A 6 -48.77 -24.25 13.58
N LEU A 7 -47.70 -24.81 13.00
CA LEU A 7 -46.72 -25.56 13.80
C LEU A 7 -46.13 -24.56 14.80
N LYS A 8 -46.73 -24.49 15.99
CA LYS A 8 -46.08 -23.93 17.16
C LYS A 8 -44.89 -24.84 17.45
N PHE A 9 -43.73 -24.51 16.90
CA PHE A 9 -42.48 -24.86 17.56
C PHE A 9 -42.60 -24.25 18.95
N LYS A 10 -42.66 -25.11 19.98
CA LYS A 10 -42.43 -24.65 21.34
C LYS A 10 -41.08 -23.94 21.29
N GLU A 11 -40.99 -22.75 21.90
CA GLU A 11 -39.72 -22.24 22.35
C GLU A 11 -39.15 -23.33 23.26
N ASN A 12 -38.35 -24.22 22.67
CA ASN A 12 -37.65 -25.25 23.41
C ASN A 12 -36.73 -24.47 24.34
N GLU A 13 -36.94 -24.63 25.65
CA GLU A 13 -35.89 -24.40 26.62
C GLU A 13 -34.65 -25.08 26.06
N ALA A 14 -33.59 -24.31 25.84
CA ALA A 14 -32.37 -24.81 25.22
C ALA A 14 -31.81 -25.92 26.11
N HIS A 15 -32.16 -27.18 25.80
CA HIS A 15 -31.60 -28.34 26.45
C HIS A 15 -30.09 -28.24 26.24
N THR A 16 -29.39 -28.04 27.35
CA THR A 16 -27.94 -27.89 27.37
C THR A 16 -27.38 -29.27 27.05
N ILE A 17 -26.84 -29.43 25.85
CA ILE A 17 -26.23 -30.69 25.38
C ILE A 17 -24.87 -30.83 26.07
N ASP A 18 -24.76 -31.56 27.17
CA ASP A 18 -23.43 -31.87 27.73
C ASP A 18 -22.68 -32.75 26.72
N LEU A 19 -21.84 -32.11 25.90
CA LEU A 19 -20.90 -32.80 25.03
C LEU A 19 -19.91 -33.51 25.96
N PRO A 20 -19.64 -34.80 25.76
CA PRO A 20 -18.68 -35.50 26.60
C PRO A 20 -17.32 -34.80 26.52
N ASP A 21 -16.80 -34.38 27.67
CA ASP A 21 -15.48 -33.72 27.81
C ASP A 21 -14.31 -34.60 27.31
N GLU A 22 -14.56 -35.91 27.12
CA GLU A 22 -13.56 -36.92 26.72
C GLU A 22 -13.51 -37.18 25.20
N TYR A 23 -13.64 -36.16 24.36
CA TYR A 23 -13.24 -36.29 22.94
C TYR A 23 -11.70 -36.21 22.82
N SER A 24 -11.00 -37.17 23.41
CA SER A 24 -9.56 -37.35 23.27
C SER A 24 -9.26 -37.76 21.83
N SER A 25 -8.49 -36.92 21.12
CA SER A 25 -8.07 -37.13 19.72
C SER A 25 -7.23 -38.40 19.48
N ARG A 26 -7.03 -39.26 20.48
CA ARG A 26 -6.18 -40.47 20.41
C ARG A 26 -6.93 -41.78 20.15
N ASP A 27 -8.26 -41.85 20.30
CA ASP A 27 -9.00 -43.12 20.18
C ASP A 27 -9.43 -43.48 18.74
N HIS A 28 -8.99 -42.73 17.74
CA HIS A 28 -9.48 -42.84 16.35
C HIS A 28 -8.62 -43.68 15.39
N ALA A 29 -7.66 -44.47 15.86
CA ALA A 29 -6.81 -45.24 14.95
C ALA A 29 -7.47 -46.47 14.28
N ASN A 30 -8.65 -46.94 14.72
CA ASN A 30 -9.13 -48.29 14.35
C ASN A 30 -10.60 -48.43 13.88
N ASN A 31 -11.36 -47.36 13.70
CA ASN A 31 -12.70 -47.46 13.11
C ASN A 31 -12.75 -46.70 11.79
N GLU A 32 -13.39 -47.32 10.78
CA GLU A 32 -13.62 -46.81 9.42
C GLU A 32 -13.44 -45.29 9.33
N GLU A 33 -12.36 -44.87 8.68
CA GLU A 33 -11.99 -43.47 8.44
C GLU A 33 -13.02 -42.90 7.44
N ILE A 34 -14.21 -42.57 7.95
CA ILE A 34 -15.37 -42.18 7.16
C ILE A 34 -15.06 -40.86 6.46
N GLN A 35 -15.55 -40.73 5.23
CA GLN A 35 -15.40 -39.63 4.26
C GLN A 35 -15.59 -38.18 4.77
N ILE A 36 -15.87 -37.95 6.06
CA ILE A 36 -15.96 -36.64 6.71
C ILE A 36 -14.68 -35.83 6.59
N ASP A 37 -13.50 -36.45 6.59
CA ASP A 37 -12.25 -35.68 6.50
C ASP A 37 -12.20 -34.82 5.24
N LYS A 38 -12.91 -35.21 4.17
CA LYS A 38 -12.99 -34.43 2.92
C LYS A 38 -13.69 -33.08 3.05
N ILE A 39 -14.52 -32.87 4.08
CA ILE A 39 -15.23 -31.59 4.29
C ILE A 39 -14.23 -30.50 4.62
N HIS A 40 -13.36 -30.82 5.59
CA HIS A 40 -12.48 -29.88 6.22
C HIS A 40 -11.06 -29.94 5.67
N THR A 41 -10.66 -31.04 5.01
CA THR A 41 -9.32 -31.21 4.41
C THR A 41 -8.86 -29.94 3.70
N PRO A 42 -7.66 -29.45 4.02
CA PRO A 42 -6.62 -29.94 4.93
C PRO A 42 -6.72 -29.46 6.39
N PHE A 43 -7.81 -28.79 6.79
CA PHE A 43 -8.01 -28.38 8.17
C PHE A 43 -8.40 -29.57 9.05
N TYR A 44 -7.81 -29.62 10.25
CA TYR A 44 -8.45 -30.27 11.39
C TYR A 44 -9.54 -29.31 11.90
N PRO A 45 -10.84 -29.62 11.74
CA PRO A 45 -11.88 -28.70 12.17
C PRO A 45 -11.86 -28.52 13.69
N GLU A 46 -12.35 -27.38 14.18
CA GLU A 46 -12.41 -27.12 15.62
C GLU A 46 -13.77 -27.54 16.21
N PRO A 47 -13.82 -28.30 17.31
CA PRO A 47 -15.05 -28.48 18.08
C PRO A 47 -15.59 -27.15 18.63
N ILE A 48 -16.91 -27.02 18.59
CA ILE A 48 -17.65 -25.93 19.22
C ILE A 48 -18.41 -26.50 20.42
N TYR A 49 -18.03 -26.05 21.61
CA TYR A 49 -18.68 -26.41 22.86
C TYR A 49 -19.87 -25.48 23.12
N ASN A 50 -20.86 -25.94 23.88
CA ASN A 50 -22.10 -25.19 24.16
C ASN A 50 -21.91 -23.81 24.77
N ASN A 51 -20.81 -23.59 25.48
CA ASN A 51 -20.48 -22.31 26.09
C ASN A 51 -19.90 -21.29 25.08
N ARG A 52 -19.75 -21.67 23.81
CA ARG A 52 -19.25 -20.78 22.76
C ARG A 52 -20.38 -20.07 22.04
N PRO A 53 -20.17 -18.82 21.58
CA PRO A 53 -21.22 -17.96 21.05
C PRO A 53 -21.60 -18.26 19.59
N PHE A 54 -21.47 -19.50 19.12
CA PHE A 54 -21.88 -19.84 17.77
C PHE A 54 -23.21 -20.54 17.72
N LYS A 55 -24.07 -20.03 16.86
CA LYS A 55 -25.36 -20.66 16.52
C LYS A 55 -25.46 -20.77 15.01
N ALA A 56 -25.90 -21.92 14.52
CA ALA A 56 -26.24 -22.08 13.12
C ALA A 56 -27.75 -22.04 12.96
N LYS A 57 -28.24 -21.32 11.94
CA LYS A 57 -29.61 -21.41 11.46
C LYS A 57 -29.62 -21.82 10.01
N ILE A 58 -30.38 -22.85 9.66
CA ILE A 58 -30.62 -23.24 8.28
C ILE A 58 -31.90 -22.56 7.80
N LYS A 59 -31.82 -21.91 6.63
CA LYS A 59 -32.97 -21.44 5.87
C LYS A 59 -33.48 -22.56 4.97
N PHE A 60 -34.75 -22.90 5.14
CA PHE A 60 -35.44 -23.87 4.28
C PHE A 60 -36.52 -23.20 3.45
N HIS A 61 -36.58 -23.59 2.18
CA HIS A 61 -37.69 -23.31 1.29
C HIS A 61 -38.48 -24.62 1.07
N PRO A 62 -39.56 -24.87 1.85
CA PRO A 62 -40.35 -26.07 1.66
C PRO A 62 -40.95 -26.11 0.25
N PRO A 63 -41.09 -27.30 -0.37
CA PRO A 63 -41.61 -27.44 -1.73
C PRO A 63 -43.11 -27.09 -1.89
N SER A 64 -43.83 -26.83 -0.80
CA SER A 64 -45.22 -26.37 -0.83
C SER A 64 -45.31 -24.87 -1.13
N GLU A 65 -46.34 -24.44 -1.88
CA GLU A 65 -46.61 -23.04 -2.30
C GLU A 65 -46.64 -21.97 -1.17
N SER A 66 -46.51 -22.37 0.09
CA SER A 66 -46.30 -21.47 1.21
C SER A 66 -44.90 -20.84 1.15
N GLN A 67 -44.80 -19.60 0.67
CA GLN A 67 -43.56 -18.78 0.64
C GLN A 67 -42.99 -18.42 2.04
N VAL A 68 -43.34 -19.15 3.11
CA VAL A 68 -42.86 -18.84 4.46
C VAL A 68 -41.50 -19.49 4.66
N GLU A 69 -40.44 -18.67 4.70
CA GLU A 69 -39.10 -19.10 5.10
C GLU A 69 -39.13 -19.67 6.52
N THR A 70 -38.67 -20.91 6.68
CA THR A 70 -38.51 -21.52 8.00
C THR A 70 -37.03 -21.50 8.37
N LEU A 71 -36.71 -20.95 9.55
CA LEU A 71 -35.37 -20.94 10.13
C LEU A 71 -35.27 -22.03 11.19
N LEU A 72 -34.38 -23.00 10.98
CA LEU A 72 -34.09 -24.05 11.95
C LEU A 72 -32.76 -23.77 12.65
N GLU A 73 -32.77 -23.59 13.97
CA GLU A 73 -31.54 -23.47 14.76
C GLU A 73 -30.98 -24.86 15.05
N LEU A 74 -29.70 -25.08 14.73
CA LEU A 74 -28.98 -26.32 14.99
C LEU A 74 -27.66 -26.04 15.72
N PRO A 75 -27.26 -26.90 16.67
CA PRO A 75 -25.96 -26.82 17.31
C PRO A 75 -24.84 -27.12 16.31
N ILE A 76 -23.78 -26.32 16.38
CA ILE A 76 -22.56 -26.56 15.59
C ILE A 76 -21.70 -27.56 16.35
N TRP A 77 -21.36 -28.67 15.69
CA TRP A 77 -20.47 -29.70 16.22
C TRP A 77 -19.00 -29.32 16.02
N ARG A 78 -18.62 -29.07 14.76
CA ARG A 78 -17.26 -28.66 14.38
C ARG A 78 -17.30 -27.63 13.26
N ILE A 79 -16.28 -26.77 13.19
CA ILE A 79 -16.21 -25.72 12.17
C ILE A 79 -14.79 -25.51 11.62
N SER A 80 -14.72 -25.06 10.37
CA SER A 80 -13.50 -24.67 9.68
C SER A 80 -13.80 -23.53 8.70
N PRO A 81 -12.77 -22.94 8.06
CA PRO A 81 -12.98 -21.95 7.01
C PRO A 81 -13.68 -22.50 5.75
N LEU A 82 -13.77 -23.82 5.57
CA LEU A 82 -14.34 -24.47 4.38
C LEU A 82 -15.73 -25.07 4.59
N GLY A 83 -16.14 -25.30 5.83
CA GLY A 83 -17.40 -25.95 6.13
C GLY A 83 -17.68 -26.05 7.63
N VAL A 84 -18.85 -26.59 7.95
CA VAL A 84 -19.35 -26.84 9.30
C VAL A 84 -20.02 -28.20 9.38
N GLU A 85 -19.98 -28.76 10.58
CA GLU A 85 -20.74 -29.92 10.96
C GLU A 85 -21.82 -29.51 11.95
N LEU A 86 -23.05 -29.93 11.71
CA LEU A 86 -24.20 -29.65 12.56
C LEU A 86 -24.71 -30.93 13.21
N ALA A 87 -25.09 -30.87 14.48
CA ALA A 87 -25.63 -32.01 15.20
C ALA A 87 -27.16 -31.97 15.26
N ILE A 88 -27.78 -33.10 15.00
CA ILE A 88 -29.24 -33.28 15.02
C ILE A 88 -29.59 -34.44 15.94
N LEU A 89 -30.47 -34.24 16.92
CA LEU A 89 -30.99 -35.32 17.76
C LEU A 89 -31.80 -36.30 16.91
N GLU A 90 -31.47 -37.58 17.00
CA GLU A 90 -32.06 -38.63 16.15
C GLU A 90 -33.58 -38.71 16.26
N ASN A 91 -34.13 -38.41 17.44
CA ASN A 91 -35.54 -38.57 17.76
C ASN A 91 -36.41 -37.35 17.45
N GLU A 92 -35.82 -36.17 17.22
CA GLU A 92 -36.60 -34.92 17.18
C GLU A 92 -36.99 -34.46 15.77
N GLN A 93 -36.37 -34.98 14.70
CA GLN A 93 -36.35 -34.27 13.41
C GLN A 93 -36.31 -35.17 12.15
N HIS A 94 -37.12 -36.23 12.11
CA HIS A 94 -37.12 -37.18 10.98
C HIS A 94 -37.41 -36.53 9.61
N GLU A 95 -38.30 -35.54 9.55
CA GLU A 95 -38.65 -34.82 8.31
C GLU A 95 -37.55 -33.86 7.84
N LEU A 96 -36.72 -33.33 8.75
CA LEU A 96 -35.63 -32.41 8.40
C LEU A 96 -34.46 -33.13 7.74
N ILE A 97 -34.19 -34.37 8.16
CA ILE A 97 -33.13 -35.20 7.57
C ILE A 97 -33.36 -35.42 6.08
N THR A 98 -34.62 -35.54 5.62
CA THR A 98 -34.93 -35.65 4.19
C THR A 98 -34.55 -34.42 3.37
N TYR A 99 -34.61 -33.22 3.96
CA TYR A 99 -34.17 -31.98 3.31
C TYR A 99 -32.64 -31.82 3.30
N LEU A 100 -31.95 -32.47 4.23
CA LEU A 100 -30.50 -32.42 4.40
C LEU A 100 -29.81 -33.61 3.70
N SER A 101 -30.30 -33.98 2.51
CA SER A 101 -29.71 -35.06 1.71
C SER A 101 -28.41 -34.61 1.02
N TYR A 102 -27.50 -35.56 0.82
CA TYR A 102 -26.23 -35.33 0.12
C TYR A 102 -26.45 -34.64 -1.23
N GLY A 103 -25.61 -33.64 -1.52
CA GLY A 103 -25.66 -32.85 -2.76
C GLY A 103 -26.69 -31.71 -2.75
N LYS A 104 -27.55 -31.60 -1.72
CA LYS A 104 -28.50 -30.48 -1.61
C LYS A 104 -27.78 -29.20 -1.23
N SER A 105 -28.17 -28.11 -1.89
CA SER A 105 -27.76 -26.76 -1.55
C SER A 105 -28.62 -26.22 -0.41
N ILE A 106 -27.99 -25.53 0.53
CA ILE A 106 -28.60 -25.03 1.75
C ILE A 106 -28.07 -23.63 2.01
N ASP A 107 -28.99 -22.72 2.38
CA ASP A 107 -28.61 -21.43 2.93
C ASP A 107 -28.46 -21.52 4.45
N LEU A 108 -27.25 -21.23 4.92
CA LEU A 108 -26.88 -21.28 6.32
C LEU A 108 -26.56 -19.87 6.83
N ILE A 109 -27.03 -19.56 8.03
CA ILE A 109 -26.63 -18.38 8.78
C ILE A 109 -25.86 -18.84 10.01
N ILE A 110 -24.65 -18.34 10.20
CA ILE A 110 -23.86 -18.54 11.40
C ILE A 110 -23.82 -17.22 12.16
N TYR A 111 -24.34 -17.25 13.38
CA TYR A 111 -24.23 -16.16 14.33
C TYR A 111 -22.97 -16.37 15.14
N SER A 112 -22.14 -15.33 15.19
CA SER A 112 -21.13 -15.14 16.22
C SER A 112 -21.63 -14.05 17.18
N GLU A 113 -20.91 -13.83 18.28
CA GLU A 113 -21.22 -12.78 19.26
C GLU A 113 -21.39 -11.37 18.62
N ARG A 114 -20.72 -11.10 17.50
CA ARG A 114 -20.63 -9.76 16.90
C ARG A 114 -21.20 -9.67 15.48
N ASP A 115 -21.21 -10.79 14.76
CA ASP A 115 -21.54 -10.82 13.34
C ASP A 115 -22.48 -11.96 13.00
N GLU A 116 -23.31 -11.70 11.99
CA GLU A 116 -24.10 -12.68 11.27
C GLU A 116 -23.45 -12.94 9.92
N CYS A 117 -23.11 -14.19 9.64
CA CYS A 117 -22.52 -14.62 8.38
C CYS A 117 -23.47 -15.55 7.64
N SER A 118 -23.89 -15.17 6.43
CA SER A 118 -24.77 -15.99 5.59
C SER A 118 -23.98 -16.65 4.47
N PHE A 119 -24.26 -17.93 4.23
CA PHE A 119 -23.56 -18.77 3.26
C PHE A 119 -24.56 -19.63 2.50
N THR A 120 -24.21 -19.97 1.26
CA THR A 120 -24.80 -21.11 0.58
C THR A 120 -23.77 -22.25 0.62
N GLY A 121 -24.19 -23.41 1.10
CA GLY A 121 -23.36 -24.61 1.22
C GLY A 121 -24.01 -25.83 0.57
N VAL A 122 -23.21 -26.86 0.31
CA VAL A 122 -23.71 -28.18 -0.12
C VAL A 122 -23.55 -29.17 1.01
N VAL A 123 -24.55 -30.02 1.23
CA VAL A 123 -24.40 -31.20 2.09
C VAL A 123 -23.46 -32.18 1.42
N VAL A 124 -22.28 -32.36 2.00
CA VAL A 124 -21.19 -33.20 1.44
C VAL A 124 -20.98 -34.50 2.22
N SER A 125 -21.65 -34.65 3.36
CA SER A 125 -21.69 -35.92 4.08
C SER A 125 -23.05 -36.05 4.76
N SER A 126 -23.73 -37.16 4.50
CA SER A 126 -24.98 -37.50 5.16
C SER A 126 -24.70 -38.33 6.41
N VAL A 127 -25.08 -37.78 7.56
CA VAL A 127 -25.39 -38.44 8.82
C VAL A 127 -24.39 -39.52 9.25
N ILE A 128 -23.33 -39.13 9.96
CA ILE A 128 -22.66 -40.06 10.87
C ILE A 128 -23.46 -40.10 12.17
N LYS A 129 -23.80 -41.30 12.62
CA LYS A 129 -24.40 -41.51 13.93
C LYS A 129 -23.30 -41.49 14.98
N PHE A 130 -23.35 -40.50 15.88
CA PHE A 130 -22.49 -40.41 17.04
C PHE A 130 -23.39 -40.34 18.28
N ASN A 131 -23.48 -41.45 19.03
CA ASN A 131 -24.47 -41.63 20.10
C ASN A 131 -25.90 -41.38 19.59
N GLU A 132 -26.61 -40.43 20.20
CA GLU A 132 -27.97 -40.02 19.83
C GLU A 132 -28.01 -38.91 18.77
N TYR A 133 -26.84 -38.50 18.27
CA TYR A 133 -26.71 -37.42 17.30
C TYR A 133 -26.44 -37.94 15.91
N LYS A 134 -27.05 -37.26 14.94
CA LYS A 134 -26.80 -37.36 13.52
C LYS A 134 -26.00 -36.13 13.11
N ILE A 135 -24.75 -36.32 12.69
CA ILE A 135 -23.86 -35.24 12.28
C ILE A 135 -23.96 -35.03 10.77
N ILE A 136 -24.24 -33.79 10.36
CA ILE A 136 -24.37 -33.42 8.95
C ILE A 136 -23.26 -32.44 8.57
N GLY A 137 -22.56 -32.80 7.51
CA GLY A 137 -21.43 -32.04 6.98
C GLY A 137 -21.85 -31.10 5.85
N ILE A 138 -21.65 -29.80 6.04
CA ILE A 138 -21.98 -28.77 5.05
C ILE A 138 -20.68 -28.06 4.64
N ARG A 139 -20.38 -28.04 3.34
CA ARG A 139 -19.23 -27.32 2.78
C ARG A 139 -19.73 -26.05 2.07
N TRP A 140 -19.15 -24.90 2.39
CA TRP A 140 -19.48 -23.67 1.66
C TRP A 140 -18.92 -23.77 0.24
N TYR A 141 -19.63 -23.19 -0.72
CA TYR A 141 -19.07 -22.94 -2.04
C TYR A 141 -19.38 -21.50 -2.45
N THR A 142 -18.44 -20.87 -3.16
CA THR A 142 -18.71 -19.58 -3.79
C THR A 142 -19.55 -19.83 -5.04
N SER A 143 -20.78 -19.31 -5.07
CA SER A 143 -21.76 -19.46 -6.17
C SER A 143 -21.30 -18.92 -7.54
N SER A 144 -20.06 -18.44 -7.65
CA SER A 144 -19.43 -17.93 -8.87
C SER A 144 -19.25 -18.99 -9.99
N ALA A 145 -19.50 -20.27 -9.72
CA ALA A 145 -19.14 -21.38 -10.60
C ALA A 145 -20.25 -21.89 -11.56
N HIS A 146 -21.48 -21.37 -11.52
CA HIS A 146 -22.60 -21.92 -12.35
C HIS A 146 -23.07 -21.00 -13.50
N GLY A 147 -22.28 -20.00 -13.89
CA GLY A 147 -22.63 -19.11 -14.99
C GLY A 147 -21.42 -18.67 -15.81
N SER A 148 -21.39 -19.16 -17.05
CA SER A 148 -20.55 -18.82 -18.21
C SER A 148 -19.03 -19.08 -18.15
N HIS A 149 -18.58 -20.01 -19.01
CA HIS A 149 -17.18 -20.22 -19.43
C HIS A 149 -16.59 -19.04 -20.24
N LEU A 150 -17.24 -17.89 -20.26
CA LEU A 150 -16.64 -16.69 -20.82
C LEU A 150 -15.79 -16.09 -19.71
N ASN A 151 -14.46 -16.05 -19.92
CA ASN A 151 -13.45 -15.36 -19.09
C ASN A 151 -13.70 -13.84 -19.04
N LEU A 152 -14.93 -13.41 -18.79
CA LEU A 152 -15.23 -12.03 -18.51
C LEU A 152 -14.68 -11.74 -17.12
N GLU A 153 -13.76 -10.78 -17.07
CA GLU A 153 -13.16 -10.30 -15.86
C GLU A 153 -14.26 -9.79 -14.91
N LYS A 154 -14.65 -10.61 -13.92
CA LYS A 154 -15.68 -10.27 -12.92
C LYS A 154 -15.22 -9.19 -11.94
N ARG A 155 -13.96 -8.75 -12.03
CA ARG A 155 -13.37 -7.80 -11.09
C ARG A 155 -13.69 -6.38 -11.52
N THR A 156 -14.23 -5.60 -10.60
CA THR A 156 -14.51 -4.17 -10.81
C THR A 156 -13.26 -3.29 -10.65
N CYS A 157 -12.20 -3.82 -10.04
CA CYS A 157 -10.98 -3.08 -9.73
C CYS A 157 -9.73 -3.92 -10.05
N ARG A 158 -8.70 -3.25 -10.56
CA ARG A 158 -7.36 -3.82 -10.76
C ARG A 158 -6.76 -4.21 -9.41
N ARG A 159 -5.94 -5.27 -9.43
CA ARG A 159 -5.18 -5.75 -8.27
C ARG A 159 -3.69 -5.67 -8.59
N TRP A 160 -2.92 -5.21 -7.61
CA TRP A 160 -1.47 -5.16 -7.66
C TRP A 160 -0.92 -6.19 -6.69
N SER A 161 -0.02 -7.04 -7.19
CA SER A 161 0.69 -7.99 -6.34
C SER A 161 1.76 -7.26 -5.53
N CYS A 162 1.84 -7.57 -4.25
CA CYS A 162 2.86 -7.02 -3.37
C CYS A 162 4.19 -7.76 -3.59
N PRO A 163 5.32 -7.05 -3.74
CA PRO A 163 6.63 -7.70 -3.80
C PRO A 163 6.94 -8.40 -2.48
N SER A 164 7.62 -9.54 -2.56
CA SER A 164 7.94 -10.36 -1.39
C SER A 164 8.89 -9.68 -0.39
N GLU A 165 9.72 -8.77 -0.89
CA GLU A 165 10.74 -8.02 -0.14
C GLU A 165 10.12 -6.95 0.78
N PHE A 166 8.93 -6.45 0.42
CA PHE A 166 8.24 -5.36 1.13
C PHE A 166 6.79 -5.73 1.45
N LEU A 167 6.54 -7.02 1.70
CA LEU A 167 5.20 -7.55 1.92
C LEU A 167 4.53 -6.91 3.16
N PRO A 168 3.34 -6.30 3.04
CA PRO A 168 2.64 -5.75 4.19
C PRO A 168 2.20 -6.88 5.12
N THR A 169 2.30 -6.63 6.42
CA THR A 169 1.93 -7.60 7.46
C THR A 169 0.85 -7.01 8.35
N GLY A 170 -0.08 -7.82 8.80
CA GLY A 170 -1.15 -7.36 9.68
C GLY A 170 -1.49 -8.33 10.79
N MET A 171 -2.29 -7.82 11.71
CA MET A 171 -2.82 -8.55 12.86
C MET A 171 -4.31 -8.28 13.00
N ILE A 172 -5.07 -9.33 13.29
CA ILE A 172 -6.46 -9.26 13.75
C ILE A 172 -6.59 -9.96 15.10
N CYS A 173 -7.52 -9.51 15.94
CA CYS A 173 -7.90 -10.28 17.12
C CYS A 173 -8.60 -11.57 16.69
N ASN A 174 -8.29 -12.69 17.34
CA ASN A 174 -9.03 -13.93 17.12
C ASN A 174 -10.48 -13.74 17.60
N PRO A 175 -11.49 -13.99 16.77
CA PRO A 175 -12.89 -13.75 17.13
C PRO A 175 -13.40 -14.61 18.30
N LEU A 176 -12.67 -15.65 18.72
CA LEU A 176 -13.15 -16.62 19.71
C LEU A 176 -12.21 -16.92 20.85
N ARG A 177 -10.96 -16.48 20.73
CA ARG A 177 -9.95 -16.72 21.75
C ARG A 177 -9.57 -15.38 22.32
N PHE A 178 -9.87 -15.21 23.60
CA PHE A 178 -9.48 -14.01 24.33
C PHE A 178 -7.95 -13.89 24.34
N ASN A 179 -7.46 -12.68 24.02
CA ASN A 179 -6.03 -12.38 23.96
C ASN A 179 -5.22 -13.26 22.99
N ASP A 180 -5.85 -13.71 21.91
CA ASP A 180 -5.18 -14.40 20.80
C ASP A 180 -5.23 -13.54 19.54
N PHE A 181 -4.17 -13.60 18.75
CA PHE A 181 -3.99 -12.75 17.57
C PHE A 181 -3.60 -13.58 16.36
N ILE A 182 -4.18 -13.22 15.22
CA ILE A 182 -3.91 -13.86 13.95
C ILE A 182 -3.04 -12.91 13.13
N HIS A 183 -1.80 -13.33 12.88
CA HIS A 183 -0.89 -12.66 11.98
C HIS A 183 -1.16 -13.08 10.54
N PHE A 184 -1.07 -12.14 9.61
CA PHE A 184 -1.25 -12.40 8.18
C PHE A 184 -0.34 -11.51 7.34
N ASN A 185 -0.12 -11.93 6.10
CA ASN A 185 0.53 -11.14 5.07
C ASN A 185 -0.51 -10.64 4.05
N VAL A 186 -0.25 -9.51 3.40
CA VAL A 186 -1.07 -8.98 2.30
C VAL A 186 -0.38 -9.30 0.98
N GLU A 187 -0.95 -10.20 0.19
CA GLU A 187 -0.37 -10.65 -1.08
C GLU A 187 -0.75 -9.75 -2.26
N ASP A 188 -1.99 -9.24 -2.26
CA ASP A 188 -2.45 -8.30 -3.28
C ASP A 188 -3.35 -7.22 -2.69
N ILE A 189 -3.34 -6.06 -3.34
CA ILE A 189 -4.11 -4.87 -2.96
C ILE A 189 -4.93 -4.40 -4.16
N SER A 190 -6.14 -3.94 -3.91
CA SER A 190 -6.92 -3.07 -4.79
C SER A 190 -7.52 -1.92 -3.98
N LEU A 191 -8.16 -0.96 -4.66
CA LEU A 191 -8.90 0.10 -3.97
C LEU A 191 -9.95 -0.45 -2.99
N GLY A 192 -10.67 -1.50 -3.40
CA GLY A 192 -11.82 -2.02 -2.66
C GLY A 192 -11.52 -3.22 -1.78
N GLY A 193 -10.30 -3.75 -1.79
CA GLY A 193 -10.03 -5.03 -1.13
C GLY A 193 -8.57 -5.44 -1.16
N MET A 194 -8.31 -6.57 -0.52
CA MET A 194 -6.99 -7.18 -0.46
C MET A 194 -7.12 -8.69 -0.53
N GLN A 195 -6.03 -9.37 -0.84
CA GLN A 195 -5.87 -10.77 -0.50
C GLN A 195 -4.89 -10.88 0.66
N ILE A 196 -5.34 -11.51 1.75
CA ILE A 196 -4.48 -11.78 2.91
C ILE A 196 -4.24 -13.28 3.05
N VAL A 197 -3.07 -13.65 3.57
CA VAL A 197 -2.66 -15.05 3.75
C VAL A 197 -2.21 -15.28 5.18
N THR A 198 -2.67 -16.36 5.78
CA THR A 198 -2.34 -16.74 7.16
C THR A 198 -2.20 -18.26 7.31
N GLY A 199 -1.79 -18.73 8.50
CA GLY A 199 -1.64 -20.15 8.78
C GLY A 199 -2.97 -20.90 8.83
N LEU A 200 -2.95 -22.21 8.49
CA LEU A 200 -4.12 -23.08 8.58
C LEU A 200 -4.66 -23.28 10.01
N ARG A 201 -3.89 -22.88 11.04
CA ARG A 201 -4.35 -22.91 12.44
C ARG A 201 -5.55 -21.98 12.72
N ASN A 202 -5.79 -21.00 11.84
CA ASN A 202 -6.79 -19.96 12.03
C ASN A 202 -8.16 -20.39 11.48
N LYS A 203 -8.77 -21.38 12.14
CA LYS A 203 -9.92 -22.14 11.65
C LYS A 203 -11.26 -21.37 11.63
N PHE A 204 -11.28 -20.20 12.25
CA PHE A 204 -12.52 -19.45 12.52
C PHE A 204 -12.69 -18.22 11.66
N LEU A 205 -11.93 -18.13 10.57
CA LEU A 205 -12.05 -17.05 9.60
C LEU A 205 -13.04 -17.47 8.52
N LEU A 206 -14.30 -17.09 8.71
CA LEU A 206 -15.39 -17.45 7.82
C LEU A 206 -15.69 -16.30 6.85
N PRO A 207 -16.11 -16.60 5.60
CA PRO A 207 -16.73 -15.58 4.76
C PRO A 207 -17.85 -14.84 5.50
N GLY A 208 -18.09 -13.58 5.17
CA GLY A 208 -19.10 -12.75 5.83
C GLY A 208 -18.61 -12.00 7.07
N MET A 209 -17.61 -12.51 7.79
CA MET A 209 -17.12 -11.90 9.04
C MET A 209 -16.52 -10.52 8.81
N LYS A 210 -16.77 -9.60 9.73
CA LYS A 210 -16.17 -8.28 9.76
C LYS A 210 -15.06 -8.27 10.80
N LEU A 211 -13.88 -7.87 10.38
CA LEU A 211 -12.69 -7.93 11.20
C LEU A 211 -12.01 -6.58 11.19
N GLU A 212 -11.64 -6.12 12.37
CA GLU A 212 -10.76 -4.98 12.54
C GLU A 212 -9.31 -5.48 12.59
N ALA A 213 -8.51 -4.95 11.68
CA ALA A 213 -7.11 -5.31 11.53
C ALA A 213 -6.23 -4.10 11.66
N VAL A 214 -5.03 -4.33 12.17
CA VAL A 214 -3.94 -3.36 12.11
C VAL A 214 -2.90 -3.89 11.13
N ILE A 215 -2.66 -3.14 10.05
CA ILE A 215 -1.76 -3.52 8.95
C ILE A 215 -0.60 -2.55 8.90
N SER A 216 0.62 -3.08 8.89
CA SER A 216 1.86 -2.32 8.67
C SER A 216 2.26 -2.39 7.20
N PHE A 217 2.36 -1.23 6.57
CA PHE A 217 2.92 -1.04 5.23
C PHE A 217 4.36 -0.54 5.38
N PRO A 218 5.37 -1.37 5.03
CA PRO A 218 6.78 -1.05 5.27
C PRO A 218 7.17 0.33 4.76
N LEU A 219 7.86 1.12 5.59
CA LEU A 219 8.36 2.48 5.30
C LEU A 219 7.28 3.52 4.93
N VAL A 220 6.00 3.16 4.94
CA VAL A 220 4.89 4.06 4.60
C VAL A 220 4.11 4.45 5.85
N ALA A 221 3.37 3.51 6.44
CA ALA A 221 2.49 3.76 7.59
C ALA A 221 1.94 2.47 8.19
N GLN A 222 1.30 2.59 9.36
CA GLN A 222 0.44 1.57 9.94
C GLN A 222 -1.01 2.04 9.86
N LEU A 223 -1.92 1.14 9.51
CA LEU A 223 -3.34 1.42 9.30
C LEU A 223 -4.22 0.49 10.11
N SER A 224 -5.21 1.05 10.79
CA SER A 224 -6.35 0.29 11.31
C SER A 224 -7.45 0.25 10.25
N ILE A 225 -7.81 -0.95 9.78
CA ILE A 225 -8.79 -1.15 8.72
C ILE A 225 -9.81 -2.19 9.16
N CYS A 226 -11.09 -1.87 8.98
CA CYS A 226 -12.16 -2.86 9.05
C CYS A 226 -12.40 -3.44 7.66
N PHE A 227 -12.38 -4.77 7.54
CA PHE A 227 -12.67 -5.47 6.30
C PHE A 227 -13.67 -6.61 6.51
N LYS A 228 -14.33 -7.01 5.43
CA LYS A 228 -15.21 -8.19 5.38
C LYS A 228 -14.53 -9.31 4.62
N ILE A 229 -14.52 -10.52 5.17
CA ILE A 229 -14.07 -11.71 4.41
C ILE A 229 -15.11 -12.01 3.33
N VAL A 230 -14.69 -12.08 2.07
CA VAL A 230 -15.56 -12.37 0.92
C VAL A 230 -15.41 -13.82 0.48
N ASN A 231 -14.17 -14.31 0.42
CA ASN A 231 -13.89 -15.69 0.05
C ASN A 231 -12.73 -16.24 0.85
N VAL A 232 -12.70 -17.56 0.91
CA VAL A 232 -11.69 -18.33 1.59
C VAL A 232 -11.24 -19.45 0.67
N ARG A 233 -9.92 -19.64 0.56
CA ARG A 233 -9.33 -20.77 -0.16
C ARG A 233 -8.01 -21.16 0.46
N ILE A 234 -7.50 -22.31 0.06
CA ILE A 234 -6.15 -22.74 0.40
C ILE A 234 -5.26 -22.49 -0.79
N VAL A 235 -4.07 -21.99 -0.49
CA VAL A 235 -3.03 -21.73 -1.45
C VAL A 235 -1.78 -22.45 -1.00
N GLU A 236 -1.01 -22.94 -1.97
CA GLU A 236 0.33 -23.46 -1.75
C GLU A 236 1.32 -22.36 -2.10
N HIS A 237 2.03 -21.85 -1.09
CA HIS A 237 3.14 -20.94 -1.34
C HIS A 237 4.42 -21.75 -1.51
N GLN A 238 5.07 -21.57 -2.65
CA GLN A 238 6.45 -22.01 -2.84
C GLN A 238 7.35 -21.15 -1.96
N HIS A 239 7.88 -21.76 -0.89
CA HIS A 239 8.93 -21.11 -0.11
C HIS A 239 10.25 -21.11 -0.90
N ARG A 240 11.16 -20.19 -0.55
CA ARG A 240 12.50 -20.10 -1.17
C ARG A 240 13.20 -21.47 -1.22
N SER A 241 13.58 -21.82 -2.46
CA SER A 241 14.44 -22.88 -3.02
C SER A 241 14.46 -24.31 -2.48
N ASP A 242 14.20 -24.63 -1.21
CA ASP A 242 14.50 -25.99 -0.69
C ASP A 242 13.45 -26.58 0.28
N ALA A 243 12.37 -25.87 0.59
CA ALA A 243 11.32 -26.37 1.47
C ALA A 243 10.09 -26.87 0.69
N ALA A 244 9.46 -27.95 1.18
CA ALA A 244 8.18 -28.42 0.66
C ALA A 244 7.13 -27.29 0.66
N PRO A 245 6.23 -27.22 -0.35
CA PRO A 245 5.22 -26.18 -0.42
C PRO A 245 4.38 -26.18 0.85
N LYS A 246 4.24 -25.00 1.46
CA LYS A 246 3.44 -24.86 2.67
C LYS A 246 2.05 -24.42 2.30
N GLN A 247 1.05 -25.20 2.71
CA GLN A 247 -0.34 -24.81 2.58
C GLN A 247 -0.68 -23.69 3.55
N GLN A 248 -1.35 -22.66 3.05
CA GLN A 248 -1.79 -21.50 3.80
C GLN A 248 -3.24 -21.17 3.48
N LEU A 249 -3.88 -20.48 4.42
CA LEU A 249 -5.25 -19.99 4.31
C LEU A 249 -5.21 -18.61 3.64
N ALA A 250 -5.71 -18.51 2.41
CA ALA A 250 -5.88 -17.26 1.70
C ALA A 250 -7.32 -16.75 1.83
N LEU A 251 -7.46 -15.47 2.13
CA LEU A 251 -8.72 -14.79 2.36
C LEU A 251 -8.80 -13.61 1.39
N GLY A 252 -9.81 -13.60 0.53
CA GLY A 252 -10.19 -12.40 -0.20
C GLY A 252 -11.02 -11.50 0.70
N VAL A 253 -10.58 -10.27 0.95
CA VAL A 253 -11.26 -9.33 1.83
C VAL A 253 -11.67 -8.07 1.09
N THR A 254 -12.80 -7.47 1.50
CA THR A 254 -13.27 -6.16 1.03
C THR A 254 -13.09 -5.15 2.13
N ILE A 255 -12.44 -4.03 1.82
CA ILE A 255 -12.24 -2.93 2.75
C ILE A 255 -13.59 -2.24 2.98
N LEU A 256 -14.01 -2.13 4.24
CA LEU A 256 -15.26 -1.46 4.61
C LEU A 256 -15.04 0.02 4.93
N SER A 257 -13.82 0.40 5.34
CA SER A 257 -13.46 1.78 5.60
C SER A 257 -13.51 2.62 4.33
N ARG A 258 -14.10 3.82 4.42
CA ARG A 258 -14.09 4.84 3.36
C ARG A 258 -13.14 5.99 3.67
N ASP A 259 -12.19 5.79 4.59
CA ASP A 259 -11.23 6.82 4.95
C ASP A 259 -10.28 7.11 3.78
N PRO A 260 -10.24 8.35 3.25
CA PRO A 260 -9.30 8.74 2.19
C PRO A 260 -7.83 8.48 2.54
N GLN A 261 -7.47 8.46 3.84
CA GLN A 261 -6.11 8.13 4.27
C GLN A 261 -5.71 6.70 3.90
N VAL A 262 -6.65 5.75 3.91
CA VAL A 262 -6.40 4.37 3.48
C VAL A 262 -5.98 4.37 2.02
N GLY A 263 -6.75 5.02 1.14
CA GLY A 263 -6.41 5.15 -0.28
C GLY A 263 -5.05 5.80 -0.52
N ALA A 264 -4.71 6.84 0.25
CA ALA A 264 -3.42 7.54 0.14
C ALA A 264 -2.22 6.67 0.57
N ILE A 265 -2.37 5.86 1.62
CA ILE A 265 -1.32 4.96 2.10
C ILE A 265 -1.16 3.76 1.17
N LEU A 266 -2.27 3.17 0.71
CA LEU A 266 -2.24 2.10 -0.29
C LEU A 266 -1.58 2.61 -1.58
N GLY A 267 -1.99 3.79 -2.08
CA GLY A 267 -1.39 4.42 -3.26
C GLY A 267 0.10 4.68 -3.10
N GLN A 268 0.51 5.24 -1.95
CA GLN A 268 1.93 5.46 -1.65
C GLN A 268 2.74 4.16 -1.64
N TYR A 269 2.24 3.11 -0.97
CA TYR A 269 2.90 1.82 -0.90
C TYR A 269 3.05 1.17 -2.29
N LEU A 270 1.96 1.14 -3.07
CA LEU A 270 1.96 0.57 -4.41
C LEU A 270 2.94 1.31 -5.32
N TYR A 271 2.91 2.65 -5.28
CA TYR A 271 3.85 3.44 -6.08
C TYR A 271 5.30 3.15 -5.69
N GLN A 272 5.59 3.08 -4.39
CA GLN A 272 6.96 2.94 -3.89
C GLN A 272 7.56 1.55 -4.13
N PHE A 273 6.76 0.47 -4.08
CA PHE A 273 7.31 -0.89 -4.08
C PHE A 273 6.82 -1.78 -5.22
N CYS A 274 5.66 -1.52 -5.82
CA CYS A 274 5.15 -2.39 -6.89
C CYS A 274 5.74 -1.99 -8.26
N PRO A 275 6.48 -2.89 -8.94
CA PRO A 275 7.05 -2.60 -10.24
C PRO A 275 5.96 -2.33 -11.29
N GLY A 276 6.25 -1.41 -12.22
CA GLY A 276 5.36 -1.11 -13.35
C GLY A 276 4.11 -0.30 -12.99
N VAL A 277 3.98 0.17 -11.76
CA VAL A 277 2.87 1.03 -11.33
C VAL A 277 3.19 2.50 -11.63
N SER A 278 2.32 3.15 -12.40
CA SER A 278 2.45 4.58 -12.73
C SER A 278 1.54 5.47 -11.87
N LEU A 279 1.88 6.76 -11.74
CA LEU A 279 1.06 7.75 -11.04
C LEU A 279 -0.32 7.94 -11.70
N THR A 280 -0.35 7.97 -13.03
CA THR A 280 -1.58 8.13 -13.81
C THR A 280 -2.51 6.96 -13.56
N GLU A 281 -1.99 5.74 -13.60
CA GLU A 281 -2.77 4.52 -13.32
C GLU A 281 -3.37 4.55 -11.91
N LEU A 282 -2.57 4.83 -10.88
CA LEU A 282 -3.09 4.90 -9.50
C LEU A 282 -4.20 5.94 -9.35
N LYS A 283 -4.03 7.12 -9.98
CA LYS A 283 -5.02 8.20 -9.97
C LYS A 283 -6.33 7.80 -10.64
N GLU A 284 -6.27 7.07 -11.75
CA GLU A 284 -7.47 6.53 -12.44
C GLU A 284 -8.27 5.58 -11.54
N TYR A 285 -7.58 4.81 -10.69
CA TYR A 285 -8.21 3.95 -9.69
C TYR A 285 -8.50 4.66 -8.35
N GLY A 286 -8.36 5.99 -8.28
CA GLY A 286 -8.67 6.75 -7.06
C GLY A 286 -7.68 6.55 -5.90
N LEU A 287 -6.48 6.04 -6.18
CA LEU A 287 -5.40 5.90 -5.21
C LEU A 287 -4.47 7.11 -5.33
N GLU A 288 -4.47 7.97 -4.31
CA GLU A 288 -3.60 9.14 -4.27
C GLU A 288 -2.19 8.76 -3.79
N VAL A 289 -1.15 9.34 -4.41
CA VAL A 289 0.24 9.19 -3.95
C VAL A 289 0.64 10.45 -3.19
N SER A 290 1.06 10.28 -1.94
CA SER A 290 1.34 11.40 -1.04
C SER A 290 2.66 12.11 -1.32
N SER A 291 3.66 11.35 -1.79
CA SER A 291 5.04 11.81 -2.01
C SER A 291 5.70 10.93 -3.07
N ILE A 292 6.07 11.56 -4.19
CA ILE A 292 6.85 10.91 -5.25
C ILE A 292 8.27 10.68 -4.74
N ALA A 293 8.82 11.67 -4.04
CA ALA A 293 10.19 11.65 -3.54
C ALA A 293 10.53 10.44 -2.67
N LYS A 294 9.57 9.90 -1.91
CA LYS A 294 9.76 8.69 -1.09
C LYS A 294 10.02 7.42 -1.89
N ALA A 295 9.62 7.38 -3.15
CA ALA A 295 9.84 6.27 -4.05
C ALA A 295 11.10 6.43 -4.91
N VAL A 296 11.85 7.53 -4.74
CA VAL A 296 13.00 7.85 -5.58
C VAL A 296 14.29 7.76 -4.78
N ASP A 297 15.18 6.89 -5.23
CA ASP A 297 16.53 6.77 -4.68
C ASP A 297 17.49 7.70 -5.41
N PHE A 298 18.31 8.42 -4.64
CA PHE A 298 19.30 9.35 -5.18
C PHE A 298 20.71 8.78 -5.07
N THR A 299 21.42 8.82 -6.19
CA THR A 299 22.79 8.32 -6.35
C THR A 299 23.60 9.26 -7.24
N PHE A 300 24.86 8.93 -7.51
CA PHE A 300 25.70 9.63 -8.49
C PHE A 300 26.03 8.73 -9.65
N VAL A 301 26.23 9.32 -10.83
CA VAL A 301 26.79 8.61 -11.99
C VAL A 301 28.16 8.02 -11.62
N ARG A 302 28.34 6.72 -11.89
CA ARG A 302 29.57 5.96 -11.68
C ARG A 302 30.01 5.21 -12.93
N THR A 303 29.07 4.82 -13.79
CA THR A 303 29.38 4.08 -15.02
C THR A 303 28.99 4.83 -16.29
N LYS A 304 29.52 4.37 -17.43
CA LYS A 304 29.19 4.93 -18.74
C LYS A 304 27.71 4.72 -19.08
N GLU A 305 27.15 3.57 -18.71
CA GLU A 305 25.75 3.20 -18.95
C GLU A 305 24.81 4.14 -18.18
N GLU A 306 25.13 4.45 -16.94
CA GLU A 306 24.38 5.42 -16.13
C GLU A 306 24.45 6.83 -16.73
N TYR A 307 25.62 7.23 -17.22
CA TYR A 307 25.79 8.51 -17.91
C TYR A 307 24.93 8.59 -19.18
N LEU A 308 24.89 7.53 -20.00
CA LEU A 308 24.03 7.48 -21.19
C LEU A 308 22.54 7.63 -20.83
N GLN A 309 22.10 7.04 -19.70
CA GLN A 309 20.73 7.23 -19.21
C GLN A 309 20.46 8.70 -18.82
N VAL A 310 21.43 9.38 -18.21
CA VAL A 310 21.33 10.83 -17.91
C VAL A 310 21.15 11.63 -19.20
N LEU A 311 21.94 11.36 -20.23
CA LEU A 311 21.85 12.06 -21.51
C LEU A 311 20.48 11.87 -22.16
N LYS A 312 19.98 10.63 -22.16
CA LYS A 312 18.64 10.29 -22.63
C LYS A 312 17.54 11.06 -21.88
N LEU A 313 17.62 11.12 -20.54
CA LEU A 313 16.66 11.87 -19.72
C LEU A 313 16.72 13.38 -19.99
N ARG A 314 17.92 13.95 -20.14
CA ARG A 314 18.11 15.37 -20.46
C ARG A 314 17.49 15.70 -21.81
N LYS A 315 17.81 14.94 -22.87
CA LYS A 315 17.21 15.09 -24.20
C LYS A 315 15.69 15.01 -24.11
N LYS A 316 15.13 13.94 -23.53
CA LYS A 316 13.67 13.77 -23.37
C LYS A 316 13.04 15.01 -22.70
N SER A 317 13.67 15.50 -21.63
CA SER A 317 13.18 16.67 -20.88
C SER A 317 13.27 17.97 -21.67
N TYR A 318 14.34 18.16 -22.45
CA TYR A 318 14.56 19.35 -23.28
C TYR A 318 13.69 19.37 -24.53
N SER A 319 13.52 18.24 -25.21
CA SER A 319 12.59 18.13 -26.33
C SER A 319 11.16 18.40 -25.90
N ALA A 320 10.72 17.83 -24.76
CA ALA A 320 9.40 18.13 -24.20
C ALA A 320 9.22 19.60 -23.78
N ALA A 321 10.31 20.35 -23.58
CA ALA A 321 10.31 21.78 -23.28
C ALA A 321 10.54 22.66 -24.52
N GLY A 322 10.65 22.09 -25.72
CA GLY A 322 10.94 22.81 -26.96
C GLY A 322 12.36 23.36 -27.07
N LYS A 323 13.29 22.87 -26.25
CA LYS A 323 14.69 23.35 -26.20
C LYS A 323 15.64 22.57 -27.12
N MET A 324 15.20 21.42 -27.63
CA MET A 324 15.99 20.51 -28.45
C MET A 324 15.07 19.74 -29.39
N ALA A 325 15.49 19.46 -30.63
CA ALA A 325 14.67 18.67 -31.55
C ALA A 325 14.62 17.19 -31.13
N GLU A 326 13.51 16.49 -31.38
CA GLU A 326 13.32 15.08 -30.94
C GLU A 326 14.32 14.10 -31.58
N ASP A 327 14.77 14.40 -32.80
CA ASP A 327 15.74 13.63 -33.58
C ASP A 327 17.21 13.90 -33.18
N THR A 328 17.46 14.87 -32.30
CA THR A 328 18.81 15.18 -31.82
C THR A 328 19.43 13.94 -31.15
N PRO A 329 20.65 13.50 -31.48
CA PRO A 329 21.31 12.38 -30.79
C PRO A 329 21.43 12.62 -29.27
N ASP A 330 21.32 11.55 -28.48
CA ASP A 330 21.34 11.64 -27.01
C ASP A 330 22.66 12.26 -26.51
N GLU A 331 23.77 11.99 -27.20
CA GLU A 331 25.12 12.49 -26.90
C GLU A 331 25.21 14.01 -26.87
N ASN A 332 24.37 14.70 -27.66
CA ASN A 332 24.34 16.17 -27.72
C ASN A 332 23.67 16.81 -26.49
N ALA A 333 23.08 16.00 -25.59
CA ALA A 333 22.58 16.48 -24.30
C ALA A 333 23.70 16.54 -23.22
N GLY A 334 24.91 16.10 -23.56
CA GLY A 334 26.11 16.23 -22.75
C GLY A 334 27.02 17.35 -23.23
N ASP A 335 27.97 17.75 -22.39
CA ASP A 335 29.01 18.72 -22.78
C ASP A 335 30.31 18.50 -21.98
N ILE A 336 31.33 19.31 -22.27
CA ILE A 336 32.65 19.20 -21.63
C ILE A 336 32.60 19.36 -20.10
N TYR A 337 31.59 20.05 -19.56
CA TYR A 337 31.49 20.30 -18.13
C TYR A 337 31.07 19.06 -17.34
N ASP A 338 30.46 18.07 -18.01
CA ASP A 338 30.13 16.79 -17.38
C ASP A 338 31.39 16.05 -16.88
N THR A 339 32.56 16.28 -17.49
CA THR A 339 33.84 15.62 -17.12
C THR A 339 34.38 16.00 -15.74
N ARG A 340 33.98 17.17 -15.22
CA ARG A 340 34.40 17.69 -13.90
C ARG A 340 33.22 17.92 -12.95
N ALA A 341 32.05 17.41 -13.31
CA ALA A 341 30.85 17.55 -12.49
C ALA A 341 30.57 16.29 -11.68
N ARG A 342 29.86 16.47 -10.56
CA ARG A 342 29.11 15.36 -9.95
C ARG A 342 27.67 15.44 -10.45
N ILE A 343 27.19 14.35 -11.04
CA ILE A 343 25.83 14.28 -11.59
C ILE A 343 24.99 13.42 -10.65
N ILE A 344 23.98 14.05 -10.04
CA ILE A 344 22.98 13.38 -9.21
C ILE A 344 21.98 12.68 -10.12
N MET A 345 21.62 11.45 -9.80
CA MET A 345 20.59 10.64 -10.43
C MET A 345 19.49 10.29 -9.43
N GLY A 346 18.24 10.57 -9.74
CA GLY A 346 17.08 10.07 -9.02
C GLY A 346 16.42 8.92 -9.78
N ARG A 347 16.32 7.73 -9.18
CA ARG A 347 15.75 6.53 -9.80
C ARG A 347 14.46 6.08 -9.12
N HIS A 348 13.47 5.70 -9.92
CA HIS A 348 12.24 5.05 -9.46
C HIS A 348 12.15 3.67 -10.13
N HIS A 349 12.12 2.59 -9.33
CA HIS A 349 12.16 1.20 -9.85
C HIS A 349 13.28 0.95 -10.87
N GLY A 350 14.46 1.53 -10.62
CA GLY A 350 15.62 1.43 -11.51
C GLY A 350 15.63 2.42 -12.67
N GLU A 351 14.49 3.00 -13.05
CA GLU A 351 14.39 3.99 -14.14
C GLU A 351 14.84 5.38 -13.68
N LEU A 352 15.61 6.08 -14.51
CA LEU A 352 16.10 7.42 -14.20
C LEU A 352 15.01 8.47 -14.46
N VAL A 353 14.58 9.18 -13.41
CA VAL A 353 13.44 10.12 -13.45
C VAL A 353 13.82 11.55 -13.08
N ALA A 354 15.01 11.75 -12.49
CA ALA A 354 15.52 13.07 -12.16
C ALA A 354 17.05 13.11 -12.30
N THR A 355 17.59 14.27 -12.67
CA THR A 355 19.04 14.50 -12.71
C THR A 355 19.37 15.96 -12.41
N ALA A 356 20.54 16.19 -11.81
CA ALA A 356 21.14 17.52 -11.68
C ALA A 356 22.65 17.44 -11.83
N ARG A 357 23.25 18.45 -12.49
CA ARG A 357 24.70 18.57 -12.64
C ARG A 357 25.25 19.58 -11.64
N LEU A 358 26.26 19.18 -10.88
CA LEU A 358 26.99 20.01 -9.92
C LEU A 358 28.43 20.18 -10.39
N ILE A 359 28.76 21.35 -10.94
CA ILE A 359 30.11 21.70 -11.39
C ILE A 359 30.86 22.33 -10.21
N TYR A 360 32.03 21.79 -9.92
CA TYR A 360 32.95 22.31 -8.91
C TYR A 360 33.91 23.25 -9.62
N CYS A 361 33.90 24.52 -9.23
CA CYS A 361 34.82 25.51 -9.75
C CYS A 361 35.92 25.75 -8.72
N GLU A 362 37.17 25.57 -9.13
CA GLU A 362 38.31 26.08 -8.39
C GLU A 362 38.55 27.57 -8.69
N HIS A 363 39.53 28.17 -8.01
CA HIS A 363 39.80 29.61 -8.12
C HIS A 363 40.05 30.08 -9.57
N ASP A 364 40.80 29.28 -10.33
CA ASP A 364 41.22 29.59 -11.70
C ASP A 364 40.26 29.03 -12.77
N ASP A 365 39.30 28.21 -12.37
CA ASP A 365 38.31 27.62 -13.28
C ASP A 365 37.28 28.63 -13.73
N ASP A 366 36.85 28.61 -14.99
CA ASP A 366 35.67 29.37 -15.40
C ASP A 366 34.38 28.62 -15.09
N TYR A 367 33.32 29.37 -14.74
CA TYR A 367 31.96 28.87 -14.74
C TYR A 367 31.51 28.54 -16.16
N GLU A 368 30.60 27.58 -16.33
CA GLU A 368 29.88 27.36 -17.59
C GLU A 368 29.21 28.66 -18.07
N HIS A 369 28.59 29.40 -17.15
CA HIS A 369 27.94 30.68 -17.45
C HIS A 369 28.91 31.80 -17.88
N SER A 370 30.23 31.66 -17.68
CA SER A 370 31.22 32.65 -18.13
C SER A 370 31.25 32.80 -19.65
N ARG A 371 30.74 31.80 -20.38
CA ARG A 371 30.53 31.87 -21.84
C ARG A 371 29.54 32.95 -22.26
N PHE A 372 28.63 33.33 -21.36
CA PHE A 372 27.51 34.22 -21.65
C PHE A 372 27.58 35.55 -20.89
N VAL A 373 28.19 35.55 -19.70
CA VAL A 373 28.20 36.72 -18.80
C VAL A 373 29.57 37.05 -18.24
N LYS A 374 29.75 38.32 -17.87
CA LYS A 374 30.86 38.76 -17.04
C LYS A 374 30.38 38.92 -15.60
N PHE A 375 31.02 38.23 -14.67
CA PHE A 375 30.67 38.28 -13.26
C PHE A 375 31.19 39.58 -12.61
N PRO A 376 30.41 40.19 -11.71
CA PRO A 376 30.84 41.37 -10.99
C PRO A 376 31.90 41.01 -9.95
N LYS A 377 32.71 41.98 -9.52
CA LYS A 377 33.83 41.76 -8.58
C LYS A 377 33.38 41.32 -7.18
N ASP A 378 32.15 41.62 -6.80
CA ASP A 378 31.53 41.25 -5.52
C ASP A 378 30.78 39.91 -5.57
N PHE A 379 30.85 39.19 -6.68
CA PHE A 379 30.31 37.84 -6.78
C PHE A 379 31.03 36.90 -5.80
N PRO A 380 30.34 35.88 -5.24
CA PRO A 380 31.00 34.90 -4.39
C PRO A 380 32.24 34.29 -5.07
N ARG A 381 33.25 33.98 -4.25
CA ARG A 381 34.47 33.34 -4.75
C ARG A 381 34.13 32.01 -5.40
N LYS A 382 34.82 31.67 -6.49
CA LYS A 382 34.54 30.44 -7.27
C LYS A 382 34.63 29.17 -6.43
N ASP A 383 35.62 29.12 -5.54
CA ASP A 383 35.84 28.03 -4.58
C ASP A 383 34.84 28.03 -3.39
N GLU A 384 33.85 28.91 -3.37
CA GLU A 384 32.73 28.84 -2.42
C GLU A 384 31.41 28.45 -3.11
N VAL A 385 31.43 28.28 -4.43
CA VAL A 385 30.25 28.11 -5.28
C VAL A 385 30.26 26.72 -5.91
N ILE A 386 29.10 26.07 -5.92
CA ILE A 386 28.78 25.01 -6.88
C ILE A 386 27.83 25.58 -7.92
N GLU A 387 28.21 25.43 -9.18
CA GLU A 387 27.36 25.76 -10.31
C GLU A 387 26.44 24.58 -10.63
N VAL A 388 25.15 24.82 -10.55
CA VAL A 388 24.09 23.84 -10.78
C VAL A 388 23.51 24.09 -12.16
N THR A 389 23.70 23.12 -13.05
CA THR A 389 23.14 23.16 -14.40
C THR A 389 22.45 21.85 -14.75
N ARG A 390 21.80 21.82 -15.91
CA ARG A 390 21.13 20.63 -16.46
C ARG A 390 20.19 19.90 -15.49
N VAL A 391 19.45 20.66 -14.67
CA VAL A 391 18.45 20.10 -13.75
C VAL A 391 17.21 19.68 -14.54
N CYS A 392 16.91 18.39 -14.53
CA CYS A 392 15.82 17.80 -15.30
C CYS A 392 15.02 16.84 -14.42
N THR A 393 13.70 16.85 -14.61
CA THR A 393 12.80 15.81 -14.12
C THR A 393 11.92 15.33 -15.26
N ASP A 394 11.65 14.04 -15.29
CA ASP A 394 10.72 13.44 -16.21
C ASP A 394 9.34 14.12 -16.08
N ALA A 395 8.64 14.30 -17.20
CA ALA A 395 7.38 15.02 -17.27
C ALA A 395 6.29 14.39 -16.40
N GLU A 396 6.25 13.05 -16.31
CA GLU A 396 5.25 12.32 -15.52
C GLU A 396 5.41 12.55 -14.01
N TYR A 397 6.59 12.99 -13.57
CA TYR A 397 6.93 13.19 -12.16
C TYR A 397 6.86 14.66 -11.74
N ARG A 398 6.46 15.56 -12.66
CA ARG A 398 6.30 17.00 -12.40
C ARG A 398 5.03 17.26 -11.58
N GLY A 399 5.01 18.39 -10.88
CA GLY A 399 3.88 18.80 -10.03
C GLY A 399 3.84 18.13 -8.65
N GLY A 400 4.68 17.12 -8.40
CA GLY A 400 4.89 16.54 -7.07
C GLY A 400 6.05 17.16 -6.30
N ASP A 401 6.61 16.40 -5.37
CA ASP A 401 7.70 16.81 -4.47
C ASP A 401 9.10 16.36 -4.93
N LEU A 402 9.21 15.69 -6.08
CA LEU A 402 10.47 15.17 -6.62
C LEU A 402 11.55 16.25 -6.78
N PHE A 403 11.19 17.40 -7.35
CA PHE A 403 12.12 18.52 -7.52
C PHE A 403 12.68 19.02 -6.19
N TYR A 404 11.84 19.12 -5.15
CA TYR A 404 12.31 19.53 -3.83
C TYR A 404 13.25 18.50 -3.23
N SER A 405 13.00 17.20 -3.41
CA SER A 405 13.93 16.16 -2.97
C SER A 405 15.28 16.24 -3.70
N LEU A 406 15.27 16.46 -5.01
CA LEU A 406 16.49 16.71 -5.79
C LEU A 406 17.24 17.96 -5.27
N MET A 407 16.52 19.05 -4.95
CA MET A 407 17.11 20.23 -4.30
C MET A 407 17.77 19.88 -2.95
N LYS A 408 17.18 19.02 -2.12
CA LYS A 408 17.82 18.59 -0.85
C LYS A 408 19.15 17.92 -1.11
N GLN A 409 19.21 17.04 -2.12
CA GLN A 409 20.44 16.36 -2.49
C GLN A 409 21.51 17.34 -2.98
N MET A 410 21.13 18.32 -3.80
CA MET A 410 22.06 19.37 -4.24
C MET A 410 22.62 20.17 -3.06
N VAL A 411 21.76 20.58 -2.13
CA VAL A 411 22.18 21.30 -0.91
C VAL A 411 23.11 20.44 -0.05
N LEU A 412 22.75 19.18 0.20
CA LEU A 412 23.54 18.26 1.00
C LEU A 412 24.95 18.07 0.43
N VAL A 413 25.04 17.79 -0.87
CA VAL A 413 26.31 17.59 -1.58
C VAL A 413 27.18 18.84 -1.53
N THR A 414 26.56 20.02 -1.67
CA THR A 414 27.27 21.30 -1.62
C THR A 414 27.90 21.54 -0.26
N LEU A 415 27.15 21.33 0.82
CA LEU A 415 27.67 21.48 2.18
C LEU A 415 28.75 20.44 2.51
N GLN A 416 28.56 19.19 2.08
CA GLN A 416 29.56 18.12 2.27
C GLN A 416 30.88 18.43 1.54
N SER A 417 30.84 19.24 0.48
CA SER A 417 32.02 19.74 -0.21
C SER A 417 32.59 21.04 0.36
N ASN A 418 32.09 21.49 1.51
CA ASN A 418 32.49 22.75 2.16
C ASN A 418 32.32 23.99 1.27
N ARG A 419 31.28 23.98 0.41
CA ARG A 419 30.88 25.12 -0.41
C ARG A 419 29.65 25.77 0.22
N ARG A 420 29.56 27.10 0.09
CA ARG A 420 28.51 27.91 0.74
C ARG A 420 27.35 28.24 -0.18
N TYR A 421 27.62 28.37 -1.48
CA TYR A 421 26.67 28.91 -2.44
C TYR A 421 26.31 27.88 -3.51
N LEU A 422 25.03 27.85 -3.87
CA LEU A 422 24.59 27.28 -5.14
C LEU A 422 24.34 28.43 -6.14
N MET A 423 24.97 28.36 -7.30
CA MET A 423 24.69 29.26 -8.42
C MET A 423 23.95 28.49 -9.51
N SER A 424 22.94 29.10 -10.12
CA SER A 424 22.28 28.56 -11.30
C SER A 424 21.74 29.69 -12.17
N SER A 425 21.05 29.33 -13.25
CA SER A 425 20.23 30.27 -14.01
C SER A 425 18.84 29.71 -14.21
N ALA A 426 17.87 30.59 -14.35
CA ALA A 426 16.49 30.21 -14.59
C ALA A 426 15.83 31.17 -15.57
N VAL A 427 14.91 30.64 -16.37
CA VAL A 427 13.94 31.46 -17.11
C VAL A 427 13.01 32.19 -16.13
N PRO A 428 12.42 33.33 -16.50
CA PRO A 428 11.58 34.13 -15.62
C PRO A 428 10.43 33.35 -14.93
N SER A 429 9.85 32.37 -15.63
CA SER A 429 8.77 31.52 -15.09
C SER A 429 9.21 30.67 -13.90
N LEU A 430 10.48 30.28 -13.83
CA LEU A 430 11.07 29.49 -12.74
C LEU A 430 11.75 30.36 -11.68
N ALA A 431 12.15 31.60 -12.00
CA ALA A 431 12.78 32.52 -11.06
C ALA A 431 11.97 32.70 -9.76
N LYS A 432 10.63 32.76 -9.88
CA LYS A 432 9.72 32.86 -8.73
C LYS A 432 9.80 31.65 -7.78
N LEU A 433 9.99 30.45 -8.33
CA LEU A 433 10.18 29.24 -7.52
C LEU A 433 11.49 29.33 -6.73
N TYR A 434 12.60 29.61 -7.41
CA TYR A 434 13.92 29.73 -6.76
C TYR A 434 13.96 30.85 -5.72
N LYS A 435 13.31 32.00 -5.97
CA LYS A 435 13.20 33.08 -4.98
C LYS A 435 12.49 32.62 -3.70
N ARG A 436 11.48 31.76 -3.79
CA ARG A 436 10.82 31.18 -2.60
C ARG A 436 11.72 30.22 -1.83
N LEU A 437 12.69 29.58 -2.49
CA LEU A 437 13.74 28.78 -1.86
C LEU A 437 14.80 29.66 -1.13
N GLY A 438 14.74 30.98 -1.31
CA GLY A 438 15.71 31.94 -0.76
C GLY A 438 16.80 32.36 -1.75
N ALA A 439 16.70 31.98 -3.02
CA ALA A 439 17.66 32.42 -4.02
C ALA A 439 17.54 33.93 -4.27
N LYS A 440 18.68 34.61 -4.34
CA LYS A 440 18.79 36.00 -4.75
C LYS A 440 19.01 36.05 -6.26
N LEU A 441 18.11 36.74 -6.95
CA LEU A 441 18.27 37.12 -8.35
C LEU A 441 19.37 38.18 -8.47
N THR A 442 20.30 38.00 -9.40
CA THR A 442 21.48 38.87 -9.52
C THR A 442 21.25 40.08 -10.42
N GLY A 443 20.18 40.10 -11.22
CA GLY A 443 19.97 41.09 -12.29
C GLY A 443 20.85 40.86 -13.52
N ILE A 444 21.64 39.78 -13.56
CA ILE A 444 22.48 39.44 -14.71
C ILE A 444 21.67 38.54 -15.64
N HIS A 445 21.24 39.13 -16.75
CA HIS A 445 20.48 38.46 -17.80
C HIS A 445 21.38 38.04 -18.96
N PHE A 446 21.05 36.91 -19.59
CA PHE A 446 21.71 36.43 -20.80
C PHE A 446 20.81 35.51 -21.60
N THR A 447 21.11 35.39 -22.89
CA THR A 447 20.42 34.47 -23.79
C THR A 447 21.23 33.18 -23.91
N HIS A 448 20.59 32.04 -23.68
CA HIS A 448 21.27 30.75 -23.78
C HIS A 448 21.01 30.10 -25.15
N GLY A 449 21.97 30.27 -26.07
CA GLY A 449 21.86 29.74 -27.44
C GLY A 449 21.56 28.24 -27.50
N ASP A 450 22.24 27.44 -26.66
CA ASP A 450 22.06 25.98 -26.63
C ASP A 450 20.70 25.53 -26.04
N LEU A 451 19.86 26.45 -25.55
CA LEU A 451 18.56 26.18 -24.92
C LEU A 451 17.42 26.98 -25.57
N GLY A 452 17.50 27.16 -26.89
CA GLY A 452 16.44 27.80 -27.69
C GLY A 452 16.33 29.31 -27.49
N ASP A 453 17.45 29.99 -27.27
CA ASP A 453 17.55 31.45 -27.14
C ASP A 453 16.60 32.05 -26.08
N SER A 454 16.31 31.29 -25.02
CA SER A 454 15.51 31.79 -23.91
C SER A 454 16.31 32.80 -23.06
N ASP A 455 15.63 33.83 -22.56
CA ASP A 455 16.20 34.76 -21.59
C ASP A 455 16.30 34.07 -20.23
N HIS A 456 17.51 34.10 -19.66
CA HIS A 456 17.86 33.50 -18.39
C HIS A 456 18.42 34.57 -17.46
N GLU A 457 18.06 34.48 -16.19
CA GLU A 457 18.68 35.29 -15.14
C GLU A 457 19.52 34.41 -14.22
N LEU A 458 20.73 34.87 -13.88
CA LEU A 458 21.56 34.22 -12.87
C LEU A 458 20.94 34.38 -11.48
N LEU A 459 21.03 33.33 -10.69
CA LEU A 459 20.57 33.29 -9.31
C LEU A 459 21.61 32.63 -8.40
N VAL A 460 21.69 33.12 -7.16
CA VAL A 460 22.59 32.60 -6.13
C VAL A 460 21.80 32.28 -4.87
N LEU A 461 21.99 31.09 -4.34
CA LEU A 461 21.40 30.62 -3.09
C LEU A 461 22.50 30.50 -2.02
N ASP A 462 22.43 31.32 -0.97
CA ASP A 462 23.31 31.23 0.20
C ASP A 462 22.76 30.15 1.14
N LEU A 463 23.41 28.99 1.17
CA LEU A 463 22.89 27.82 1.88
C LEU A 463 22.79 28.05 3.39
N HIS A 464 23.73 28.79 3.98
CA HIS A 464 23.70 29.06 5.42
C HIS A 464 22.48 29.92 5.80
N LYS A 465 22.16 30.93 4.99
CA LYS A 465 20.95 31.74 5.18
C LYS A 465 19.68 30.92 4.95
N SER A 466 19.64 30.15 3.86
CA SER A 466 18.46 29.36 3.50
C SER A 466 18.13 28.28 4.53
N LEU A 467 19.14 27.54 5.01
CA LEU A 467 18.97 26.52 6.05
C LEU A 467 18.44 27.12 7.35
N THR A 468 18.88 28.33 7.71
CA THR A 468 18.43 29.03 8.91
C THR A 468 17.14 29.83 8.71
N GLY A 469 16.48 29.67 7.56
CA GLY A 469 15.20 30.28 7.21
C GLY A 469 15.28 31.77 6.86
N GLU A 470 16.47 32.34 6.74
CA GLU A 470 16.63 33.74 6.34
C GLU A 470 16.34 33.89 4.83
N GLY A 471 15.35 34.73 4.50
CA GLY A 471 14.95 34.99 3.11
C GLY A 471 14.17 33.86 2.44
N VAL A 472 13.85 32.78 3.15
CA VAL A 472 13.07 31.64 2.62
C VAL A 472 11.61 31.77 2.99
N ASN A 473 10.71 31.40 2.09
CA ASN A 473 9.29 31.30 2.43
C ASN A 473 9.07 30.20 3.50
N PRO A 474 8.35 30.44 4.62
CA PRO A 474 8.19 29.45 5.69
C PRO A 474 7.57 28.11 5.26
N ILE A 475 6.68 28.11 4.26
CA ILE A 475 6.06 26.89 3.71
C ILE A 475 7.13 26.06 2.99
N VAL A 476 7.89 26.72 2.12
CA VAL A 476 8.98 26.08 1.37
C VAL A 476 10.08 25.61 2.30
N TRP A 477 10.40 26.38 3.34
CA TRP A 477 11.40 25.98 4.33
C TRP A 477 10.99 24.71 5.07
N ASN A 478 9.72 24.59 5.48
CA ASN A 478 9.23 23.37 6.11
C ASN A 478 9.27 22.15 5.20
N LEU A 479 9.02 22.35 3.90
CA LEU A 479 9.05 21.27 2.91
C LEU A 479 10.49 20.81 2.60
N LEU A 480 11.40 21.77 2.42
CA LEU A 480 12.74 21.53 1.87
C LEU A 480 13.81 21.40 2.97
N PHE A 481 13.80 22.27 3.96
CA PHE A 481 14.93 22.46 4.89
C PHE A 481 14.68 21.93 6.30
N SER A 482 13.43 21.72 6.73
CA SER A 482 13.15 21.35 8.12
C SER A 482 13.78 20.01 8.55
N ASP A 483 13.65 18.98 7.72
CA ASP A 483 14.26 17.66 7.96
C ASP A 483 15.76 17.67 7.69
N LEU A 484 16.17 18.31 6.59
CA LEU A 484 17.58 18.45 6.23
C LEU A 484 18.39 19.18 7.32
N THR A 485 17.86 20.27 7.89
CA THR A 485 18.52 20.99 8.99
C THR A 485 18.65 20.14 10.25
N GLY A 486 17.67 19.28 10.54
CA GLY A 486 17.78 18.30 11.64
C GLY A 486 18.97 17.37 11.41
N TYR A 487 19.02 16.72 10.24
CA TYR A 487 20.11 15.83 9.84
C TYR A 487 21.48 16.54 9.88
N LEU A 488 21.60 17.73 9.29
CA LEU A 488 22.86 18.47 9.23
C LEU A 488 23.34 18.88 10.63
N ASN A 489 22.42 19.26 11.53
CA ASN A 489 22.76 19.62 12.90
C ASN A 489 23.20 18.39 13.72
N GLU A 490 22.52 17.26 13.58
CA GLU A 490 22.91 15.99 14.23
C GLU A 490 24.31 15.51 13.79
N ASN A 491 24.71 15.83 12.56
CA ASN A 491 26.02 15.48 12.01
C ASN A 491 27.06 16.61 12.12
N ASN A 492 26.78 17.69 12.85
CA ASN A 492 27.67 18.85 13.03
C ASN A 492 28.14 19.51 11.73
N LEU A 493 27.34 19.44 10.66
CA LEU A 493 27.63 20.08 9.37
C LEU A 493 27.22 21.56 9.34
N ILE A 494 26.40 22.00 10.30
CA ILE A 494 26.00 23.39 10.49
C ILE A 494 26.02 23.73 11.98
N ALA A 495 26.31 25.01 12.30
CA ALA A 495 26.30 25.54 13.66
C ALA A 495 25.42 26.80 13.74
N PRO A 496 24.09 26.66 13.80
CA PRO A 496 23.18 27.79 13.85
C PRO A 496 23.31 28.57 15.17
N SER A 497 23.26 29.91 15.09
CA SER A 497 23.24 30.79 16.26
C SER A 497 21.92 30.67 17.05
N PRO A 498 21.86 31.13 18.32
CA PRO A 498 20.64 31.07 19.12
C PRO A 498 19.42 31.72 18.45
N LEU A 499 19.62 32.85 17.77
CA LEU A 499 18.54 33.54 17.03
C LEU A 499 18.08 32.74 15.80
N GLN A 500 19.01 32.08 15.11
CA GLN A 500 18.69 31.20 13.98
C GLN A 500 17.91 29.96 14.48
N ASN A 501 18.31 29.37 15.60
CA ASN A 501 17.59 28.27 16.25
C ASN A 501 16.16 28.66 16.61
N LEU A 502 15.97 29.84 17.20
CA LEU A 502 14.63 30.35 17.50
C LEU A 502 13.78 30.50 16.23
N ARG A 503 14.33 31.04 15.14
CA ARG A 503 13.61 31.15 13.87
C ARG A 503 13.20 29.79 13.32
N MET A 504 14.12 28.83 13.29
CA MET A 504 13.84 27.47 12.82
C MET A 504 12.77 26.79 13.67
N LEU A 505 12.79 26.99 14.99
CA LEU A 505 11.74 26.50 15.89
C LEU A 505 10.37 27.09 15.51
N CYS A 506 10.28 28.41 15.33
CA CYS A 506 9.04 29.07 14.90
C CYS A 506 8.53 28.52 13.57
N TYR A 507 9.42 28.24 12.62
CA TYR A 507 9.02 27.66 11.34
C TYR A 507 8.51 26.23 11.51
N ARG A 508 9.18 25.39 12.32
CA ARG A 508 8.74 24.02 12.63
C ARG A 508 7.36 23.98 13.28
N LEU A 509 7.04 24.94 14.15
CA LEU A 509 5.71 25.06 14.76
C LEU A 509 4.60 25.30 13.71
N LEU A 510 4.94 25.92 12.57
CA LEU A 510 4.00 26.14 11.45
C LEU A 510 3.86 24.94 10.51
N SER A 511 4.64 23.86 10.70
CA SER A 511 4.70 22.73 9.78
C SER A 511 3.33 22.12 9.42
N PRO A 512 2.39 21.89 10.37
CA PRO A 512 1.06 21.35 10.04
C PRO A 512 0.29 22.24 9.05
N CYS A 513 0.29 23.55 9.28
CA CYS A 513 -0.37 24.52 8.39
C CYS A 513 0.34 24.60 7.04
N CYS A 514 1.67 24.58 7.02
CA CYS A 514 2.45 24.61 5.79
C CYS A 514 2.17 23.39 4.90
N ARG A 515 2.10 22.18 5.49
CA ARG A 515 1.77 20.94 4.76
C ARG A 515 0.36 21.00 4.16
N PHE A 516 -0.60 21.53 4.90
CA PHE A 516 -1.96 21.74 4.41
C PHE A 516 -1.98 22.73 3.23
N LEU A 517 -1.36 23.90 3.38
CA LEU A 517 -1.30 24.92 2.31
C LEU A 517 -0.58 24.41 1.06
N PHE A 518 0.50 23.64 1.23
CA PHE A 518 1.22 23.04 0.11
C PHE A 518 0.34 22.09 -0.71
N LYS A 519 -0.46 21.24 -0.04
CA LYS A 519 -1.44 20.38 -0.72
C LYS A 519 -2.47 21.20 -1.52
N PHE A 520 -2.90 22.34 -1.01
CA PHE A 520 -3.82 23.23 -1.75
C PHE A 520 -3.16 23.93 -2.93
N MET A 521 -1.89 24.32 -2.80
CA MET A 521 -1.14 24.98 -3.87
C MET A 521 -0.89 24.05 -5.08
N ASN A 522 -0.70 22.74 -4.86
CA ASN A 522 -0.44 21.78 -5.92
C ASN A 522 -1.72 21.21 -6.59
N LYS A 523 -2.91 21.52 -6.06
CA LYS A 523 -4.19 21.13 -6.70
C LYS A 523 -4.62 22.09 -7.82
N LYS A 524 -3.91 23.20 -8.00
CA LYS A 524 -4.09 24.16 -9.10
C LYS A 524 -3.01 23.94 -10.14
#